data_AF-A0A452YX23-F1
#
_entry.id   AF-A0A452YX23-F1
#
_cell.length_a   1.000
_cell.length_b   1.000
_cell.length_c   1.000
_cell.angle_alpha   90.00
_cell.angle_beta   90.00
_cell.angle_gamma   90.00
#
_symmetry.space_group_name_H-M   'P 1'
#
loop_
_entity.id
_entity.type
_entity.pdbx_description
1 polymer ?
#
loop_
_entity_poly.entity_id
_entity_poly.type
_entity_poly.pdbx_seq_one_letter_code
_entity_poly.pdbx_strand_id
1 'polypeptide(L)'
;MASGQQERSELDRMAREGETVVPGGTGGKTLEAQEHLADGRSRGGQTRKEQLGEEGYSEMGHKGGETRKEQLGEGGYREMGHKGGETRKEQLGEEGYREMGRKGGLSTMEESGGERAAREGIEIDESKFKTKS
;
A
#
# COMPACT_ATOMS: atom_id res chain seq x y z
N MET A 1 9.56 -30.60 27.97
CA MET A 1 9.86 -29.51 28.92
C MET A 1 11.19 -28.80 28.59
N ALA A 2 12.28 -29.51 28.29
CA ALA A 2 13.58 -28.89 27.96
C ALA A 2 13.60 -28.09 26.63
N SER A 3 12.87 -28.55 25.60
CA SER A 3 12.89 -27.91 24.26
C SER A 3 12.33 -26.49 24.23
N GLY A 4 11.25 -26.21 24.98
CA GLY A 4 10.64 -24.88 25.04
C GLY A 4 11.47 -23.84 25.80
N GLN A 5 12.30 -24.28 26.75
CA GLN A 5 13.24 -23.39 27.44
C GLN A 5 14.46 -23.07 26.58
N GLN A 6 14.92 -24.03 25.77
CA GLN A 6 15.99 -23.80 24.78
C GLN A 6 15.55 -22.81 23.70
N GLU A 7 14.35 -22.98 23.15
CA GLU A 7 13.72 -22.03 22.22
C GLU A 7 13.64 -20.61 22.79
N ARG A 8 13.12 -20.45 24.02
CA ARG A 8 13.08 -19.14 24.69
C ARG A 8 14.46 -18.52 24.88
N SER A 9 15.45 -19.33 25.26
CA SER A 9 16.83 -18.84 25.44
C SER A 9 17.48 -18.39 24.13
N GLU A 10 17.13 -19.04 23.02
CA GLU A 10 17.56 -18.65 21.68
C GLU A 10 16.90 -17.35 21.23
N LEU A 11 15.59 -17.21 21.44
CA LEU A 11 14.84 -15.97 21.21
C LEU A 11 15.38 -14.81 22.04
N ASP A 12 15.74 -15.05 23.30
CA ASP A 12 16.38 -14.05 24.16
C ASP A 12 17.76 -13.65 23.66
N ARG A 13 18.56 -14.60 23.15
CA ARG A 13 19.88 -14.30 22.56
C ARG A 13 19.71 -13.38 21.35
N MET A 14 18.82 -13.74 20.42
CA MET A 14 18.52 -12.95 19.23
C MET A 14 18.02 -11.54 19.61
N ALA A 15 17.12 -11.43 20.59
CA ALA A 15 16.65 -10.14 21.09
C ALA A 15 17.77 -9.29 21.71
N ARG A 16 18.74 -9.89 22.42
CA ARG A 16 19.92 -9.18 22.95
C ARG A 16 20.86 -8.68 21.86
N GLU A 17 20.97 -9.42 20.76
CA GLU A 17 21.72 -9.03 19.56
C GLU A 17 21.00 -7.92 18.76
N GLY A 18 19.78 -7.55 19.18
CA GLY A 18 19.01 -6.45 18.63
C GLY A 18 17.97 -6.88 17.60
N GLU A 19 17.81 -8.18 17.37
CA GLU A 19 16.81 -8.70 16.45
C GLU A 19 15.40 -8.54 16.99
N THR A 20 14.43 -8.30 16.10
CA THR A 20 13.00 -8.31 16.47
C THR A 20 12.47 -9.72 16.29
N VAL A 21 12.22 -10.41 17.40
CA VAL A 21 11.66 -11.77 17.45
C VAL A 21 10.15 -11.78 17.67
N VAL A 22 9.57 -10.65 18.12
CA VAL A 22 8.12 -10.44 18.20
C VAL A 22 7.71 -9.31 17.25
N PRO A 23 6.83 -9.55 16.26
CA PRO A 23 6.29 -8.50 15.41
C PRO A 23 5.67 -7.37 16.22
N GLY A 24 6.07 -6.13 15.94
CA GLY A 24 5.63 -4.96 16.71
C GLY A 24 6.35 -4.78 18.06
N GLY A 25 7.23 -5.69 18.47
CA GLY A 25 7.98 -5.64 19.74
C GLY A 25 9.38 -5.01 19.66
N THR A 26 9.69 -4.27 18.61
CA THR A 26 11.05 -3.74 18.34
C THR A 26 11.64 -2.94 19.51
N GLY A 27 12.89 -3.24 19.89
CA GLY A 27 13.68 -2.49 20.87
C GLY A 27 13.86 -3.18 22.23
N GLY A 28 13.15 -4.28 22.50
CA GLY A 28 13.34 -5.09 23.71
C GLY A 28 14.53 -6.06 23.60
N LYS A 29 15.30 -6.21 24.68
CA LYS A 29 16.49 -7.11 24.74
C LYS A 29 16.18 -8.54 25.19
N THR A 30 14.90 -8.87 25.37
CA THR A 30 14.40 -10.20 25.72
C THR A 30 13.10 -10.45 24.97
N LEU A 31 12.74 -11.71 24.77
CA LEU A 31 11.45 -12.10 24.20
C LEU A 31 10.30 -11.44 24.95
N GLU A 32 10.29 -11.54 26.28
CA GLU A 32 9.27 -10.95 27.15
C GLU A 32 9.18 -9.43 27.00
N ALA A 33 10.32 -8.73 26.92
CA ALA A 33 10.32 -7.28 26.70
C ALA A 33 9.70 -6.92 25.34
N GLN A 34 9.99 -7.70 24.30
CA GLN A 34 9.38 -7.48 22.99
C GLN A 34 7.88 -7.81 22.97
N GLU A 35 7.44 -8.86 23.68
CA GLU A 35 6.02 -9.19 23.86
C GLU A 35 5.26 -8.03 24.53
N HIS A 36 5.81 -7.48 25.62
CA HIS A 36 5.20 -6.33 26.30
C HIS A 36 5.17 -5.06 25.43
N LEU A 37 6.22 -4.82 24.64
CA LEU A 37 6.25 -3.69 23.70
C LEU A 37 5.20 -3.86 22.60
N ALA A 38 5.07 -5.06 22.04
CA ALA A 38 4.08 -5.37 21.02
C ALA A 38 2.65 -5.21 21.55
N ASP A 39 2.37 -5.77 22.74
CA ASP A 39 1.08 -5.63 23.41
C ASP A 39 0.77 -4.16 23.73
N GLY A 40 1.74 -3.41 24.27
CA GLY A 40 1.59 -1.99 24.55
C GLY A 40 1.29 -1.14 23.32
N ARG A 41 1.96 -1.40 22.19
CA ARG A 41 1.69 -0.70 20.92
C ARG A 41 0.33 -1.07 20.34
N SER A 42 -0.04 -2.35 20.41
CA SER A 42 -1.36 -2.83 19.97
C SER A 42 -2.48 -2.14 20.75
N ARG A 43 -2.39 -2.16 22.09
CA ARG A 43 -3.35 -1.47 22.97
C ARG A 43 -3.39 0.03 22.70
N GLY A 44 -2.23 0.68 22.57
CA GLY A 44 -2.16 2.11 22.23
C GLY A 44 -2.87 2.43 20.91
N GLY A 45 -2.69 1.58 19.89
CA GLY A 45 -3.40 1.70 18.62
C GLY A 45 -4.91 1.53 18.75
N GLN A 46 -5.36 0.55 19.54
CA GLN A 46 -6.79 0.33 19.82
C GLN A 46 -7.41 1.51 20.58
N THR A 47 -6.75 1.99 21.64
CA THR A 47 -7.20 3.18 22.37
C THR A 47 -7.30 4.39 21.45
N ARG A 48 -6.32 4.60 20.57
CA ARG A 48 -6.36 5.70 19.60
C ARG A 48 -7.50 5.53 18.59
N LYS A 49 -7.78 4.29 18.16
CA LYS A 49 -8.91 3.95 17.31
C LYS A 49 -10.24 4.28 17.96
N GLU A 50 -10.43 3.93 19.22
CA GLU A 50 -11.64 4.24 19.99
C GLU A 50 -11.81 5.76 20.21
N GLN A 51 -10.72 6.46 20.52
CA GLN A 51 -10.75 7.92 20.75
C GLN A 51 -11.11 8.73 19.50
N LEU A 52 -10.61 8.32 18.33
CA LEU A 52 -10.79 9.07 17.08
C LEU A 52 -12.00 8.60 16.25
N GLY A 53 -12.36 7.33 16.36
CA GLY A 53 -13.37 6.72 15.49
C GLY A 53 -13.00 6.78 14.00
N GLU A 54 -13.97 6.48 13.14
CA GLU A 54 -13.78 6.51 11.68
C GLU A 54 -13.57 7.94 11.14
N GLU A 55 -14.30 8.91 11.70
CA GLU A 55 -14.22 10.32 11.31
C GLU A 55 -12.83 10.90 11.58
N GLY A 56 -12.25 10.65 12.76
CA GLY A 56 -10.93 11.18 13.08
C GLY A 56 -9.80 10.60 12.22
N TYR A 57 -9.91 9.34 11.79
CA TYR A 57 -8.98 8.77 10.80
C TYR A 57 -9.20 9.33 9.40
N SER A 58 -10.46 9.55 9.02
CA SER A 58 -10.81 10.19 7.74
C SER A 58 -10.25 11.61 7.66
N GLU A 59 -10.38 12.40 8.74
CA GLU A 59 -9.83 13.75 8.84
C GLU A 59 -8.29 13.73 8.77
N MET A 60 -7.62 12.84 9.51
CA MET A 60 -6.15 12.70 9.42
C MET A 60 -5.69 12.31 8.01
N GLY A 61 -6.41 11.42 7.34
CA GLY A 61 -6.14 11.04 5.95
C GLY A 61 -6.30 12.23 4.99
N HIS A 62 -7.39 12.98 5.14
CA HIS A 62 -7.64 14.19 4.35
C HIS A 62 -6.51 15.22 4.55
N LYS A 63 -6.20 15.55 5.80
CA LYS A 63 -5.15 16.52 6.14
C LYS A 63 -3.77 16.10 5.65
N GLY A 64 -3.45 14.79 5.75
CA GLY A 64 -2.23 14.23 5.18
C GLY A 64 -2.18 14.37 3.66
N GLY A 65 -3.30 14.13 2.97
CA GLY A 65 -3.45 14.35 1.53
C GLY A 65 -3.28 15.81 1.13
N GLU A 66 -3.90 16.75 1.85
CA GLU A 66 -3.75 18.19 1.61
C GLU A 66 -2.32 18.67 1.81
N THR A 67 -1.68 18.23 2.90
CA THR A 67 -0.26 18.55 3.18
C THR A 67 0.63 18.03 2.05
N ARG A 68 0.38 16.80 1.59
CA ARG A 68 1.13 16.21 0.48
C ARG A 68 0.90 16.98 -0.82
N LYS A 69 -0.32 17.45 -1.04
CA LYS A 69 -0.68 18.24 -2.22
C LYS A 69 0.01 19.59 -2.25
N GLU A 70 0.10 20.26 -1.11
CA GLU A 70 0.85 21.50 -0.97
C GLU A 70 2.35 21.29 -1.19
N GLN A 71 2.94 20.24 -0.62
CA GLN A 71 4.37 19.92 -0.76
C GLN A 71 4.79 19.63 -2.21
N LEU A 72 3.95 18.91 -2.97
CA LEU A 72 4.28 18.49 -4.33
C LEU A 72 3.81 19.48 -5.39
N GLY A 73 2.72 20.19 -5.13
CA GLY A 73 2.03 21.00 -6.12
C GLY A 73 1.60 20.20 -7.35
N GLU A 74 1.17 20.91 -8.40
CA GLU A 74 0.75 20.29 -9.66
C GLU A 74 1.91 19.54 -10.35
N GLY A 75 3.11 20.12 -10.32
CA GLY A 75 4.30 19.54 -10.94
C GLY A 75 4.66 18.17 -10.38
N GLY A 76 4.61 17.99 -9.06
CA GLY A 76 4.94 16.71 -8.43
C GLY A 76 3.92 15.61 -8.74
N TYR A 77 2.62 15.92 -8.80
CA TYR A 77 1.62 14.93 -9.25
C TYR A 77 1.76 14.61 -10.73
N ARG A 78 2.08 15.61 -11.57
CA ARG A 78 2.34 15.37 -13.00
C ARG A 78 3.52 14.44 -13.20
N GLU A 79 4.61 14.63 -12.45
CA GLU A 79 5.78 13.75 -12.46
C GLU A 79 5.45 12.33 -11.97
N MET A 80 4.70 12.19 -10.87
CA MET A 80 4.26 10.88 -10.39
C MET A 80 3.37 10.16 -11.40
N GLY A 81 2.43 10.88 -12.04
CA GLY A 81 1.60 10.36 -13.11
C GLY A 81 2.45 9.90 -14.31
N HIS A 82 3.44 10.70 -14.71
CA HIS A 82 4.38 10.34 -15.78
C HIS A 82 5.14 9.06 -15.46
N LYS A 83 5.80 8.99 -14.28
CA LYS A 83 6.55 7.81 -13.86
C LYS A 83 5.68 6.56 -13.77
N GLY A 84 4.44 6.70 -13.27
CA GLY A 84 3.46 5.62 -13.27
C GLY A 84 3.11 5.14 -14.68
N GLY A 85 2.88 6.08 -15.61
CA GLY A 85 2.64 5.79 -17.02
C GLY A 85 3.82 5.10 -17.71
N GLU A 86 5.04 5.55 -17.47
CA GLU A 86 6.27 4.92 -17.99
C GLU A 86 6.44 3.49 -17.47
N THR A 87 6.28 3.30 -16.15
CA THR A 87 6.32 1.97 -15.53
C THR A 87 5.28 1.05 -16.16
N ARG A 88 4.07 1.58 -16.41
CA ARG A 88 2.99 0.79 -17.02
C ARG A 88 3.29 0.44 -18.47
N LYS A 89 3.88 1.37 -19.22
CA LYS A 89 4.31 1.16 -20.60
C LYS A 89 5.40 0.09 -20.68
N GLU A 90 6.35 0.08 -19.75
CA GLU A 90 7.39 -0.94 -19.67
C GLU A 90 6.79 -2.33 -19.38
N GLN A 91 5.88 -2.43 -18.41
CA GLN A 91 5.26 -3.70 -18.02
C GLN A 91 4.36 -4.32 -19.09
N LEU A 92 3.63 -3.49 -19.85
CA LEU A 92 2.66 -3.96 -20.84
C LEU A 92 3.23 -4.02 -22.26
N GLY A 93 4.37 -3.37 -22.49
CA GLY A 93 4.86 -3.08 -23.84
C GLY A 93 4.00 -2.05 -24.56
N GLU A 94 4.43 -1.69 -25.76
CA GLU A 94 3.80 -0.61 -26.54
C GLU A 94 2.35 -0.91 -26.91
N GLU A 95 2.04 -2.16 -27.30
CA GLU A 95 0.67 -2.54 -27.69
C GLU A 95 -0.30 -2.49 -26.50
N GLY A 96 0.07 -3.09 -25.36
CA GLY A 96 -0.82 -3.10 -24.20
C GLY A 96 -1.04 -1.70 -23.62
N TYR A 97 -0.01 -0.84 -23.64
CA TYR A 97 -0.16 0.55 -23.24
C TYR A 97 -1.04 1.35 -24.21
N ARG A 98 -0.87 1.13 -25.53
CA ARG A 98 -1.69 1.80 -26.55
C ARG A 98 -3.16 1.37 -26.47
N GLU A 99 -3.44 0.09 -26.26
CA GLU A 99 -4.80 -0.43 -26.11
C GLU A 99 -5.48 0.14 -24.85
N MET A 100 -4.73 0.26 -23.75
CA MET A 100 -5.20 0.91 -22.53
C MET A 100 -5.49 2.40 -22.74
N GLY A 101 -4.59 3.11 -23.44
CA GLY A 101 -4.78 4.51 -23.80
C GLY A 101 -6.01 4.71 -24.71
N ARG A 102 -6.25 3.78 -25.65
CA ARG A 102 -7.42 3.77 -26.52
C ARG A 102 -8.71 3.63 -25.71
N LYS A 103 -8.78 2.66 -24.78
CA LYS A 103 -9.92 2.54 -23.85
C LYS A 103 -10.08 3.82 -23.00
N GLY A 104 -8.99 4.37 -22.48
CA GLY A 104 -9.01 5.62 -21.71
C GLY A 104 -9.60 6.79 -22.52
N GLY A 105 -9.17 6.96 -23.77
CA GLY A 105 -9.61 8.04 -24.66
C GLY A 105 -11.08 7.96 -25.11
N LEU A 106 -11.73 6.79 -24.96
CA LEU A 106 -13.16 6.63 -25.20
C LEU A 106 -14.02 7.09 -24.02
N SER A 107 -13.44 7.24 -22.83
CA SER A 107 -14.18 7.60 -21.63
C SER A 107 -14.73 9.03 -21.72
N THR A 108 -15.97 9.21 -21.27
CA THR A 108 -16.62 10.54 -21.17
C THR A 108 -17.01 10.81 -19.72
N MET A 109 -17.73 11.91 -19.48
CA MET A 109 -18.29 12.19 -18.15
C MET A 109 -19.44 11.24 -17.78
N GLU A 110 -20.12 10.66 -18.77
CA GLU A 110 -21.36 9.88 -18.58
C GLU A 110 -21.15 8.38 -18.67
N GLU A 111 -20.09 7.93 -19.37
CA GLU A 111 -19.80 6.52 -19.60
C GLU A 111 -18.30 6.23 -19.58
N SER A 112 -17.95 5.04 -19.10
CA SER A 112 -16.57 4.55 -19.17
C SER A 112 -16.20 4.17 -20.60
N GLY A 113 -14.92 4.23 -20.93
CA GLY A 113 -14.45 3.84 -22.26
C GLY A 113 -14.71 2.38 -22.63
N GLY A 114 -14.89 1.49 -21.63
CA GLY A 114 -15.29 0.10 -21.87
C GLY A 114 -16.77 -0.01 -22.29
N GLU A 115 -17.65 0.71 -21.61
CA GLU A 115 -19.08 0.76 -21.96
C GLU A 115 -19.29 1.36 -23.34
N ARG A 116 -18.59 2.47 -23.61
CA ARG A 116 -18.64 3.11 -24.92
C ARG A 116 -18.12 2.20 -26.03
N ALA A 117 -16.99 1.53 -25.79
CA ALA A 117 -16.42 0.59 -26.74
C ALA A 117 -17.41 -0.53 -27.08
N ALA A 118 -18.08 -1.10 -26.08
CA ALA A 118 -19.10 -2.12 -26.29
C ALA A 118 -20.30 -1.60 -27.11
N ARG A 119 -20.79 -0.39 -26.82
CA ARG A 119 -21.92 0.22 -27.54
C ARG A 119 -21.59 0.53 -29.01
N GLU A 120 -20.39 1.02 -29.27
CA GLU A 120 -19.93 1.40 -30.62
C GLU A 120 -19.34 0.22 -31.41
N GLY A 121 -19.30 -0.99 -30.82
CA GLY A 121 -18.72 -2.17 -31.46
C GLY A 121 -17.20 -2.07 -31.65
N ILE A 122 -16.53 -1.27 -30.82
CA ILE A 122 -15.08 -1.12 -30.82
C ILE A 122 -14.48 -2.28 -30.01
N GLU A 123 -13.76 -3.17 -30.69
CA GLU A 123 -13.03 -4.25 -30.01
C GLU A 123 -11.85 -3.67 -29.21
N ILE A 124 -11.83 -3.95 -27.91
CA ILE A 124 -10.74 -3.63 -26.98
C ILE A 124 -10.22 -4.92 -26.38
N ASP A 125 -8.95 -5.23 -26.64
CA ASP A 125 -8.31 -6.42 -26.10
C ASP A 125 -7.79 -6.17 -24.67
N GLU A 126 -8.65 -6.39 -23.68
CA GLU A 126 -8.28 -6.22 -22.26
C GLU A 126 -7.26 -7.26 -21.77
N SER A 127 -7.03 -8.35 -22.51
CA SER A 127 -6.00 -9.32 -22.16
C SER A 127 -4.60 -8.69 -22.20
N LYS A 128 -4.41 -7.64 -23.02
CA LYS A 128 -3.16 -6.87 -23.13
C LYS A 128 -2.91 -5.94 -21.94
N PHE A 129 -3.85 -5.82 -21.00
CA PHE A 129 -3.66 -4.99 -19.80
C PHE A 129 -2.98 -5.74 -18.66
N LYS A 130 -2.73 -7.04 -18.80
CA LYS A 130 -2.11 -7.84 -17.75
C LYS A 130 -0.60 -7.87 -17.95
N THR A 131 0.13 -7.71 -16.85
CA THR A 131 1.58 -7.93 -16.85
C THR A 131 1.84 -9.42 -17.01
N LYS A 132 2.84 -9.78 -17.81
CA LYS A 132 3.31 -11.18 -17.86
C LYS A 132 3.79 -11.55 -16.44
N SER A 133 3.20 -12.60 -15.86
CA SER A 133 3.64 -13.16 -14.58
C SER A 133 4.94 -13.93 -14.72
#